data_AF-A0A383BQ30-F1
#
_entry.id   AF-A0A383BQ30-F1
#
_cell.length_a   1.000
_cell.length_b   1.000
_cell.length_c   1.000
_cell.angle_alpha   90.00
_cell.angle_beta   90.00
_cell.angle_gamma   90.00
#
_symmetry.space_group_name_H-M   'P 1'
#
loop_
_entity.id
_entity.type
_entity.pdbx_description
1 polymer ?
#
loop_
_entity_poly.entity_id
_entity_poly.type
_entity_poly.pdbx_seq_one_letter_code
_entity_poly.pdbx_strand_id
1 'polypeptide(L)' 'MSEVVYSADIRIDRIKGTFRHAWLPAHEGPVEFGVHGAIKEHYG' A
#
# COMPACT_ATOMS: atom_id res chain seq x y z
N MET A 1 -10.70 21.41 8.55
CA MET A 1 -9.69 20.48 7.99
C MET A 1 -8.57 21.33 7.45
N SER A 2 -7.31 21.01 7.77
CA SER A 2 -6.14 21.72 7.24
C SER A 2 -5.91 21.37 5.76
N GLU A 3 -5.13 22.20 5.07
CA GLU A 3 -4.72 21.96 3.69
C GLU A 3 -3.84 20.70 3.58
N VAL A 4 -4.08 19.86 2.58
CA VAL A 4 -3.25 18.69 2.29
C VAL A 4 -1.99 19.18 1.57
N VAL A 5 -0.85 19.19 2.27
CA VAL A 5 0.43 19.70 1.74
C VAL A 5 1.22 18.68 0.93
N TYR A 6 0.84 17.40 1.00
CA TYR A 6 1.53 16.32 0.29
C TYR A 6 0.60 15.14 0.04
N SER A 7 0.68 14.60 -1.17
CA SER A 7 0.10 13.31 -1.54
C SER A 7 1.11 12.57 -2.42
N ALA A 8 1.29 11.29 -2.18
CA ALA A 8 2.17 10.45 -3.00
C ALA A 8 1.33 9.59 -3.95
N ASP A 9 1.65 9.65 -5.25
CA ASP A 9 1.23 8.62 -6.18
C ASP A 9 2.27 7.49 -6.16
N ILE A 10 1.86 6.31 -5.70
CA ILE A 10 2.77 5.18 -5.49
C ILE A 10 2.39 4.00 -6.36
N ARG A 11 3.40 3.41 -7.01
CA ARG A 11 3.23 2.15 -7.76
C ARG A 11 3.09 1.00 -6.77
N ILE A 12 2.06 0.17 -6.98
CA ILE A 12 1.85 -1.09 -6.28
C ILE A 12 1.87 -2.24 -7.28
N ASP A 13 2.85 -3.12 -7.16
CA ASP A 13 2.95 -4.32 -8.00
C ASP A 13 2.42 -5.54 -7.24
N ARG A 14 1.52 -6.30 -7.88
CA ARG A 14 1.05 -7.59 -7.34
C ARG A 14 2.00 -8.69 -7.82
N ILE A 15 2.65 -9.37 -6.89
CA ILE A 15 3.67 -10.38 -7.22
C ILE A 15 3.06 -11.78 -7.20
N LYS A 16 2.47 -12.20 -6.07
CA LYS A 16 1.87 -13.54 -5.93
C LYS A 16 0.78 -13.56 -4.86
N GLY A 17 -0.41 -14.02 -5.22
CA GLY A 17 -1.52 -14.09 -4.26
C GLY A 17 -1.78 -12.72 -3.62
N THR A 18 -1.63 -12.64 -2.30
CA THR A 18 -1.78 -11.40 -1.52
C THR A 18 -0.50 -10.58 -1.38
N PHE A 19 0.65 -11.09 -1.84
CA PHE A 19 1.96 -10.46 -1.76
C PHE A 19 2.15 -9.37 -2.81
N ARG A 20 2.67 -8.22 -2.37
CA ARG A 20 2.83 -6.99 -3.16
C ARG A 20 4.15 -6.27 -2.85
N HIS A 21 4.55 -5.44 -3.80
CA HIS A 21 5.62 -4.46 -3.66
C HIS A 21 5.06 -3.04 -3.75
N ALA A 22 5.47 -2.15 -2.85
CA ALA A 22 5.18 -0.72 -2.89
C ALA A 22 6.46 0.08 -3.11
N TRP A 23 6.46 0.98 -4.09
CA TRP A 23 7.62 1.81 -4.43
C TRP A 23 7.48 3.19 -3.80
N LEU A 24 7.92 3.32 -2.55
CA LEU A 24 7.77 4.55 -1.77
C LEU A 24 8.94 5.51 -2.04
N PRO A 25 8.71 6.84 -2.15
CA PRO A 25 9.77 7.81 -2.41
C PRO A 25 10.91 7.82 -1.37
N ALA A 26 10.62 7.42 -0.13
CA ALA A 26 11.57 7.44 0.99
C ALA A 26 12.26 6.09 1.24
N HIS A 27 12.09 5.11 0.35
CA HIS A 27 12.64 3.77 0.53
C HIS A 27 13.43 3.34 -0.70
N GLU A 28 14.62 2.78 -0.50
CA GLU A 28 15.41 2.21 -1.59
C GLU A 28 14.87 0.82 -1.95
N GLY A 29 14.35 0.68 -3.17
CA GLY A 29 13.67 -0.54 -3.61
C GLY A 29 12.25 -0.68 -3.04
N PRO A 30 11.58 -1.82 -3.30
CA PRO A 30 10.20 -2.00 -2.90
C PRO A 30 10.07 -2.32 -1.40
N VAL A 31 9.04 -1.75 -0.78
CA VAL A 31 8.53 -2.27 0.50
C VAL A 31 7.67 -3.49 0.19
N GLU A 32 8.00 -4.62 0.84
CA GLU A 32 7.27 -5.87 0.69
C GLU A 32 6.13 -5.98 1.69
N PHE A 33 4.91 -6.28 1.22
CA PHE A 33 3.75 -6.39 2.10
C PHE A 33 2.69 -7.38 1.59
N GLY A 34 1.90 -7.91 2.52
CA GLY A 34 0.71 -8.71 2.23
C GLY A 34 -0.56 -7.90 2.44
N VAL A 35 -1.66 -8.30 1.82
CA VAL A 35 -3.00 -7.83 2.23
C VAL A 35 -3.84 -9.00 2.71
N HIS A 36 -4.75 -8.73 3.62
CA HIS A 36 -5.85 -9.64 3.88
C HIS A 36 -6.94 -9.43 2.84
N GLY A 37 -7.57 -10.51 2.39
CA GLY A 37 -8.77 -10.42 1.55
C GLY A 37 -9.84 -9.59 2.25
N ALA A 38 -10.76 -9.00 1.47
CA ALA A 38 -11.85 -8.21 2.04
C ALA A 38 -12.70 -9.10 2.94
N ILE A 39 -12.53 -9.01 4.26
CA ILE A 39 -13.61 -9.32 5.19
C ILE A 39 -13.98 -8.02 5.87
N LYS A 40 -14.67 -7.17 5.10
CA LYS A 40 -15.30 -5.94 5.61
C LYS A 40 -16.16 -6.26 6.86
N GLU A 41 -16.71 -7.47 6.95
CA GLU A 41 -17.47 -8.00 8.08
C GLU A 41 -16.71 -8.14 9.42
N HIS A 42 -15.37 -8.07 9.43
CA HIS A 42 -14.58 -8.27 10.65
C HIS A 42 -13.81 -7.03 11.13
N TYR A 43 -13.96 -5.91 10.43
CA TYR A 43 -13.35 -4.62 10.78
C TYR A 43 -14.42 -3.56 11.11
N GLY A 44 -15.45 -3.97 11.84
CA GLY A 44 -16.48 -3.10 12.42
C GLY A 44 -16.15 -2.70 13.85
#